data_AF-A0A8X7THS0-F1
#
_entry.id   AF-A0A8X7THS0-F1
#
_cell.length_a   1.000
_cell.length_b   1.000
_cell.length_c   1.000
_cell.angle_alpha   90.00
_cell.angle_beta   90.00
_cell.angle_gamma   90.00
#
_symmetry.space_group_name_H-M   'P 1'
#
loop_
_entity.id
_entity.type
_entity.pdbx_description
1 polymer ?
#
loop_
_entity_poly.entity_id
_entity_poly.type
_entity_poly.pdbx_seq_one_letter_code
_entity_poly.pdbx_strand_id
1 'polypeptide(L)' 'MKSAAKTQLTIGKAPVAMYFNDISPGPSESQLRVRVVHFWEVRNIAKAGALIGIELLLIDELWYHR' A
#
# COMPACT_ATOMS: atom_id res chain seq x y z
N MET A 1 -28.58 -39.94 11.02
CA MET A 1 -28.63 -38.46 11.09
C MET A 1 -27.35 -37.92 10.45
N LYS A 2 -27.43 -37.32 9.26
CA LYS A 2 -26.27 -36.74 8.57
C LYS A 2 -26.12 -35.29 9.04
N SER A 3 -25.02 -34.97 9.71
CA SER A 3 -24.72 -33.59 10.16
C SER A 3 -24.38 -32.74 8.94
N ALA A 4 -25.17 -31.68 8.70
CA ALA A 4 -24.88 -30.69 7.68
C ALA A 4 -23.76 -29.77 8.20
N ALA A 5 -22.58 -29.87 7.58
CA ALA A 5 -21.50 -28.92 7.83
C ALA A 5 -21.96 -27.53 7.38
N LYS A 6 -22.10 -26.61 8.34
CA LYS A 6 -22.43 -25.22 8.08
C LYS A 6 -21.17 -24.55 7.51
N THR A 7 -21.11 -24.40 6.20
CA THR A 7 -20.05 -23.63 5.52
C THR A 7 -20.10 -22.21 6.05
N GLN A 8 -19.16 -21.88 6.93
CA GLN A 8 -18.98 -20.53 7.43
C GLN A 8 -18.36 -19.72 6.29
N LEU A 9 -19.18 -18.94 5.59
CA LEU A 9 -18.69 -17.95 4.64
C LEU A 9 -17.95 -16.88 5.44
N THR A 10 -16.63 -17.02 5.56
CA THR A 10 -15.77 -15.90 5.90
C THR A 10 -15.90 -14.93 4.74
N ILE A 11 -16.72 -13.89 4.89
CA ILE A 11 -16.58 -12.68 4.09
C ILE A 11 -15.20 -12.17 4.48
N GLY A 12 -14.18 -12.59 3.73
CA GLY A 12 -12.86 -11.99 3.81
C GLY A 12 -13.12 -10.51 3.56
N LYS A 13 -13.04 -9.71 4.63
CA LYS A 13 -13.24 -8.27 4.57
C LYS A 13 -12.33 -7.80 3.45
N ALA A 14 -12.90 -7.43 2.30
CA ALA A 14 -12.10 -6.89 1.22
C ALA A 14 -11.27 -5.78 1.86
N PRO A 15 -9.94 -5.80 1.75
CA PRO A 15 -9.12 -4.80 2.42
C PRO A 15 -9.63 -3.45 1.96
N VAL A 16 -10.19 -2.70 2.92
CA VAL A 16 -10.61 -1.32 2.68
C VAL A 16 -9.33 -0.63 2.28
N ALA A 17 -9.23 -0.22 1.02
CA ALA A 17 -8.08 0.55 0.59
C ALA A 17 -8.13 1.87 1.34
N MET A 18 -7.08 2.10 2.11
CA MET A 18 -6.88 3.35 2.82
C MET A 18 -6.49 4.44 1.82
N TYR A 19 -6.70 5.70 2.17
CA TYR A 19 -6.19 6.88 1.46
C TYR A 19 -5.15 7.61 2.32
N PHE A 20 -4.36 8.50 1.74
CA PHE A 20 -3.38 9.32 2.47
C PHE A 20 -4.01 10.13 3.60
N ASN A 21 -5.24 10.60 3.38
CA ASN A 21 -6.01 11.36 4.38
C ASN A 21 -6.39 10.53 5.61
N ASP A 22 -6.40 9.21 5.51
CA ASP A 22 -6.74 8.33 6.62
C ASP A 22 -5.51 8.01 7.50
N ILE A 23 -4.30 8.36 7.06
CA ILE A 23 -3.05 7.97 7.74
C ILE A 23 -2.82 8.83 8.98
N SER A 24 -2.70 8.17 10.13
CA SER A 24 -2.30 8.79 11.39
C SER A 24 -0.81 8.55 11.70
N PRO A 25 -0.16 9.43 12.50
CA PRO A 25 1.22 9.21 12.92
C PRO A 25 1.38 7.95 13.76
N GLY A 26 2.41 7.17 13.46
CA GLY A 26 2.80 5.97 14.22
C GLY A 26 2.80 4.70 13.37
N PRO A 27 3.23 3.56 13.95
CA PRO A 27 3.19 2.27 13.25
C PRO A 27 1.74 1.83 13.01
N SER A 28 1.41 1.53 11.76
CA SER A 28 0.12 0.94 11.39
C SER A 28 0.31 -0.02 10.22
N GLU A 29 -0.43 -1.13 10.22
CA GLU A 29 -0.49 -2.04 9.07
C GLU A 29 -1.76 -1.76 8.27
N SER A 30 -1.60 -1.23 7.06
CA SER A 30 -2.71 -0.98 6.14
C SER A 30 -2.29 -1.22 4.69
N GLN A 31 -3.28 -1.43 3.82
CA GLN A 31 -3.06 -1.50 2.37
C GLN A 31 -3.53 -0.19 1.73
N LEU A 32 -2.61 0.48 1.04
CA LEU A 32 -2.86 1.72 0.33
C LEU A 32 -2.66 1.46 -1.17
N ARG A 33 -3.59 1.95 -2.00
CA ARG A 33 -3.42 1.97 -3.46
C ARG A 33 -2.88 3.34 -3.85
N VAL A 34 -1.67 3.35 -4.43
CA VAL A 34 -1.00 4.58 -4.87
C VAL A 34 -0.51 4.46 -6.31
N ARG A 35 -0.25 5.61 -6.92
CA ARG A 35 0.55 5.80 -8.13
C ARG A 35 1.82 6.53 -7.74
N VAL A 36 2.94 6.08 -8.28
CA VAL A 36 4.22 6.78 -8.16
C VAL A 36 4.27 7.86 -9.23
N VAL A 37 4.45 9.12 -8.83
CA VAL A 37 4.60 10.28 -9.73
C VAL A 37 6.06 10.59 -9.96
N HIS A 38 6.88 10.46 -8.92
CA HIS A 38 8.32 10.66 -8.99
C HIS A 38 9.04 9.65 -8.11
N PHE A 39 10.17 9.18 -8.60
CA PHE A 39 11.04 8.25 -7.91
C PHE A 39 12.48 8.61 -8.22
N TRP A 40 13.27 8.74 -7.16
CA TRP A 40 14.71 8.82 -7.30
C TRP A 40 15.39 8.01 -6.21
N GLU A 41 16.57 7.52 -6.56
CA GLU A 41 17.44 6.79 -5.66
C GLU A 41 18.76 7.54 -5.54
N VAL A 42 19.27 7.65 -4.32
CA VAL A 42 20.67 8.00 -4.08
C VAL A 42 21.46 6.72 -4.03
N ARG A 43 22.44 6.59 -4.92
CA ARG A 43 23.38 5.47 -4.91
C ARG A 43 24.81 5.94 -4.73
N ASN A 44 25.56 5.21 -3.91
CA ASN A 44 26.99 5.41 -3.77
C ASN A 44 27.73 4.58 -4.83
N ILE A 45 28.08 5.22 -5.94
CA ILE A 45 28.81 4.54 -7.02
C ILE A 45 30.17 4.01 -6.55
N ALA A 46 30.87 4.74 -5.68
CA ALA A 46 32.17 4.32 -5.12
C ALA A 46 32.07 3.11 -4.19
N LYS A 47 30.89 2.83 -3.62
CA LYS A 47 30.61 1.64 -2.81
C LYS A 47 29.72 0.66 -3.56
N ALA A 48 30.14 0.31 -4.78
CA ALA A 48 29.46 -0.68 -5.63
C ALA A 48 27.96 -0.39 -5.87
N GLY A 49 27.58 0.89 -5.93
CA GLY A 49 26.18 1.29 -6.14
C GLY A 49 25.26 1.09 -4.95
N ALA A 50 25.82 0.99 -3.72
CA ALA A 50 25.04 0.85 -2.49
C ALA A 50 23.95 1.93 -2.40
N LEU A 51 22.71 1.51 -2.10
CA LEU A 51 21.57 2.41 -1.91
C LEU A 51 21.77 3.22 -0.63
N ILE A 52 21.73 4.55 -0.74
CA ILE A 52 21.84 5.48 0.39
C ILE A 52 20.45 5.98 0.79
N GLY A 53 19.56 6.19 -0.16
CA GLY A 53 18.24 6.73 0.10
C GLY A 53 17.32 6.64 -1.11
N ILE A 54 16.04 6.82 -0.84
CA ILE A 54 14.96 6.87 -1.82
C ILE A 54 14.07 8.04 -1.42
N GLU A 55 13.60 8.85 -2.38
CA GLU A 55 12.37 9.61 -2.19
C GLU A 55 11.35 9.27 -3.28
N LEU A 56 10.11 9.18 -2.83
CA LEU A 56 8.94 8.79 -3.61
C LEU A 56 7.90 9.90 -3.46
N LEU A 57 7.45 10.44 -4.59
CA LEU A 57 6.24 11.25 -4.63
C LEU A 57 5.09 10.34 -5.06
N LEU A 58 4.14 10.14 -4.16
CA LEU A 58 3.02 9.22 -4.34
C LEU A 58 1.69 10.00 -4.36
N ILE A 59 0.73 9.53 -5.14
CA ILE A 59 -0.66 10.01 -5.17
C ILE A 59 -1.60 8.81 -5.08
N ASP A 60 -2.69 8.88 -4.35
CA ASP A 60 -3.68 7.80 -4.23
C ASP A 60 -4.85 7.99 -5.20
N GLU A 61 -5.49 9.16 -5.19
CA GLU A 61 -6.58 9.54 -6.09
C GLU A 61 -6.18 10.66 -7.05
N LEU A 62 -6.42 10.45 -8.35
CA LEU A 62 -6.54 11.53 -9.31
C LEU A 62 -8.03 11.73 -9.55
N TRP A 63 -8.60 12.83 -9.08
CA TRP A 63 -9.91 13.29 -9.52
C TRP A 63 -9.85 13.58 -11.03
N TYR A 64 -10.11 12.56 -11.83
CA TYR A 64 -10.53 12.71 -13.21
C TYR A 64 -12.01 12.35 -13.24
N HIS A 65 -12.87 13.36 -13.07
CA HIS A 65 -14.13 13.32 -13.78
C HIS A 65 -13.79 13.39 -15.27
N ARG A 66 -13.78 12.24 -15.94
CA ARG A 66 -14.08 12.09 -17.35
C ARG A 66 -15.01 10.91 -17.54
#